data_AF-A0AAW6CF05-F1
#
_entry.id   AF-A0AAW6CF05-F1
#
_cell.length_a   1.000
_cell.length_b   1.000
_cell.length_c   1.000
_cell.angle_alpha   90.00
_cell.angle_beta   90.00
_cell.angle_gamma   90.00
#
_symmetry.space_group_name_H-M   'P 1'
#
loop_
_entity.id
_entity.type
_entity.pdbx_description
1 polymer ?
#
loop_
_entity_poly.entity_id
_entity_poly.type
_entity_poly.pdbx_seq_one_letter_code
_entity_poly.pdbx_strand_id
1 'polypeptide(L)'
;MGPDGKGTAQAAVYIDGQPVQYAGEITLPEQVERPAPPLLASMGLTMEQAEKVAEAMAEGFRTLCVAIEEAAAAVTKIWGAIQAAEEFRKALRWAEAVNRPLAARYHRTKKKRIRKKYAKRILAWYREEVL
;
A
#
# COMPACT_ATOMS: atom_id res chain seq x y z
N MET A 1 -52.38 5.11 -56.62
CA MET A 1 -52.61 6.07 -55.51
C MET A 1 -52.73 5.24 -54.24
N GLY A 2 -51.80 5.18 -53.27
CA GLY A 2 -50.49 5.80 -53.04
C GLY A 2 -49.61 4.77 -52.27
N PRO A 3 -48.38 5.14 -51.90
CA PRO A 3 -47.30 4.18 -51.65
C PRO A 3 -47.18 3.71 -50.20
N ASP A 4 -46.78 2.44 -50.06
CA ASP A 4 -46.25 1.84 -48.84
C ASP A 4 -44.88 2.44 -48.49
N GLY A 5 -44.66 2.83 -47.23
CA GLY A 5 -43.42 3.47 -46.81
C GLY A 5 -43.19 3.38 -45.31
N LYS A 6 -42.46 2.35 -44.91
CA LYS A 6 -41.96 2.03 -43.57
C LYS A 6 -41.52 3.27 -42.79
N GLY A 7 -42.10 3.46 -41.60
CA GLY A 7 -41.64 4.45 -40.62
C GLY A 7 -40.29 4.07 -40.05
N THR A 8 -39.20 4.52 -40.68
CA THR A 8 -37.90 4.68 -40.03
C THR A 8 -37.87 6.08 -39.45
N ALA A 9 -38.28 6.22 -38.19
CA ALA A 9 -38.08 7.45 -37.44
C ALA A 9 -36.58 7.76 -37.41
N GLN A 10 -36.16 8.79 -38.15
CA GLN A 10 -34.80 9.30 -38.09
C GLN A 10 -34.57 9.85 -36.68
N ALA A 11 -33.75 9.16 -35.89
CA ALA A 11 -33.30 9.66 -34.61
C ALA A 11 -32.32 10.82 -34.86
N ALA A 12 -32.75 12.04 -34.54
CA ALA A 12 -31.90 13.22 -34.55
C ALA A 12 -31.06 13.25 -33.26
N VAL A 13 -29.78 13.55 -33.38
CA VAL A 13 -28.88 13.77 -32.22
C VAL A 13 -28.87 15.26 -31.91
N TYR A 14 -29.19 15.58 -30.66
CA TYR A 14 -29.30 16.96 -30.16
C TYR A 14 -28.13 17.27 -29.22
N ILE A 15 -27.52 18.44 -29.40
CA ILE A 15 -26.58 19.04 -28.45
C ILE A 15 -27.14 20.42 -28.12
N ASP A 16 -27.26 20.73 -26.83
CA ASP A 16 -27.83 21.98 -26.29
C ASP A 16 -29.22 22.36 -26.85
N GLY A 17 -30.05 21.35 -27.13
CA GLY A 17 -31.44 21.54 -27.52
C GLY A 17 -31.67 21.93 -28.99
N GLN A 18 -30.63 22.01 -29.82
CA GLN A 18 -30.77 22.15 -31.28
C GLN A 18 -30.36 20.85 -32.00
N PRO A 19 -31.11 20.40 -33.02
CA PRO A 19 -30.76 19.22 -33.79
C PRO A 19 -29.53 19.53 -34.65
N VAL A 20 -28.42 18.87 -34.40
CA VAL A 20 -27.16 19.17 -35.10
C VAL A 20 -27.00 18.29 -36.34
N GLN A 21 -27.40 17.01 -36.33
CA GLN A 21 -27.30 16.11 -37.50
C GLN A 21 -28.32 14.94 -37.48
N TYR A 22 -28.66 14.42 -38.67
CA TYR A 22 -29.47 13.21 -38.87
C TYR A 22 -28.58 11.97 -39.08
N ALA A 23 -28.99 10.83 -38.53
CA ALA A 23 -28.21 9.58 -38.38
C ALA A 23 -27.84 8.81 -39.68
N GLY A 24 -27.56 9.51 -40.79
CA GLY A 24 -27.06 8.93 -42.05
C GLY A 24 -25.59 9.22 -42.37
N GLU A 25 -25.01 10.26 -41.78
CA GLU A 25 -23.61 10.67 -42.00
C GLU A 25 -22.88 10.75 -40.66
N ILE A 26 -22.52 9.59 -40.10
CA ILE A 26 -21.53 9.54 -39.03
C ILE A 26 -20.17 9.37 -39.71
N THR A 27 -19.60 10.45 -40.22
CA THR A 27 -18.15 10.54 -40.32
C THR A 27 -17.64 10.85 -38.91
N LEU A 28 -17.24 9.79 -38.20
CA LEU A 28 -16.38 9.94 -37.02
C LEU A 28 -15.23 10.86 -37.43
N PRO A 29 -15.00 12.00 -36.73
CA PRO A 29 -13.84 12.80 -37.03
C PRO A 29 -12.62 11.89 -36.89
N GLU A 30 -11.85 11.80 -37.97
CA GLU A 30 -10.50 11.26 -38.00
C GLU A 30 -9.81 11.72 -36.72
N GLN A 31 -9.24 10.79 -35.96
CA GLN A 31 -8.59 11.13 -34.69
C GLN A 31 -7.47 12.12 -35.00
N VAL A 32 -7.79 13.41 -34.90
CA VAL A 32 -6.82 14.49 -35.01
C VAL A 32 -5.88 14.25 -33.84
N GLU A 33 -4.67 13.81 -34.18
CA GLU A 33 -3.56 13.63 -33.26
C GLU A 33 -3.57 14.80 -32.28
N ARG A 34 -3.92 14.52 -31.03
CA ARG A 34 -4.02 15.55 -30.01
C ARG A 34 -2.61 16.14 -29.88
N PRO A 35 -2.41 17.42 -30.24
CA PRO A 35 -1.07 17.99 -30.21
C PRO A 35 -0.53 17.86 -28.78
N ALA A 36 0.75 17.50 -28.68
CA ALA A 36 1.39 17.26 -27.40
C ALA A 36 1.12 18.47 -26.47
N PRO A 37 0.69 18.23 -25.21
CA PRO A 37 0.54 19.28 -24.22
C PRO A 37 1.71 20.26 -24.27
N PRO A 38 1.48 21.59 -24.16
CA PRO A 38 2.51 22.62 -24.38
C PRO A 38 3.81 22.37 -23.61
N LEU A 39 3.68 21.76 -22.43
CA LEU A 39 4.79 21.40 -21.56
C LEU A 39 5.66 20.27 -22.17
N LEU A 40 5.06 19.24 -22.76
CA LEU A 40 5.78 18.16 -23.44
C LEU A 40 6.47 18.65 -24.73
N ALA A 41 5.78 19.49 -25.50
CA ALA A 41 6.35 20.12 -26.70
C ALA A 41 7.55 21.02 -26.35
N SER A 42 7.47 21.79 -25.25
CA SER A 42 8.58 22.63 -24.77
C SER A 42 9.81 21.85 -24.31
N MET A 43 9.64 20.57 -23.95
CA MET A 43 10.73 19.66 -23.59
C MET A 43 11.25 18.83 -24.77
N GLY A 44 10.71 19.04 -25.98
CA GLY A 44 11.06 18.27 -27.17
C GLY A 44 10.61 16.81 -27.13
N LEU A 45 9.67 16.46 -26.25
CA LEU A 45 9.17 15.10 -26.07
C LEU A 45 7.93 14.87 -26.94
N THR A 46 7.90 13.74 -27.65
CA THR A 46 6.65 13.27 -28.26
C THR A 46 5.71 12.73 -27.18
N MET A 47 4.42 12.66 -27.50
CA MET A 47 3.41 12.12 -26.57
C MET A 47 3.72 10.67 -26.17
N GLU A 48 4.18 9.86 -27.12
CA GLU A 48 4.58 8.46 -26.88
C GLU A 48 5.82 8.34 -25.97
N GLN A 49 6.80 9.25 -26.11
CA GLN A 49 7.95 9.31 -25.22
C GLN A 49 7.56 9.71 -23.80
N ALA A 50 6.63 10.67 -23.67
CA ALA A 50 6.12 11.10 -22.38
C ALA A 50 5.33 10.00 -21.67
N GLU A 51 4.53 9.24 -22.40
CA GLU A 51 3.79 8.09 -21.88
C GLU A 51 4.74 7.00 -21.37
N LYS A 52 5.76 6.63 -22.14
CA LYS A 52 6.78 5.65 -21.71
C LYS A 52 7.53 6.09 -20.45
N VAL A 53 7.86 7.38 -20.34
CA VAL A 53 8.49 7.93 -19.13
C VAL A 53 7.53 7.88 -17.95
N ALA A 54 6.26 8.24 -18.15
CA ALA A 54 5.25 8.18 -17.09
C ALA A 54 5.00 6.75 -16.61
N GLU A 55 4.94 5.76 -17.51
CA GLU A 55 4.84 4.35 -17.17
C GLU A 55 6.05 3.87 -16.36
N ALA A 56 7.27 4.16 -16.83
CA ALA A 56 8.49 3.80 -16.12
C ALA A 56 8.58 4.45 -14.73
N MET A 57 8.16 5.71 -14.62
CA MET A 57 8.08 6.39 -13.32
C MET A 57 7.03 5.76 -12.41
N ALA A 58 5.84 5.43 -12.94
CA ALA A 58 4.78 4.78 -12.17
C ALA A 58 5.23 3.40 -11.67
N GLU A 59 5.91 2.62 -12.50
CA GLU A 59 6.50 1.33 -12.11
C GLU A 59 7.60 1.51 -11.05
N GLY A 60 8.48 2.51 -11.22
CA GLY A 60 9.50 2.85 -10.23
C GLY A 60 8.90 3.25 -8.89
N PHE A 61 7.84 4.07 -8.89
CA PHE A 61 7.12 4.45 -7.67
C PHE A 61 6.44 3.25 -7.00
N ARG A 62 5.78 2.37 -7.76
CA ARG A 62 5.18 1.14 -7.20
C ARG A 62 6.24 0.28 -6.52
N THR A 63 7.38 0.07 -7.18
CA THR A 63 8.51 -0.70 -6.63
C THR A 63 9.04 -0.06 -5.35
N LEU A 64 9.18 1.27 -5.33
CA LEU A 64 9.60 2.01 -4.14
C LEU A 64 8.60 1.85 -2.99
N CYS A 65 7.29 1.97 -3.24
CA CYS A 65 6.27 1.78 -2.22
C CYS A 65 6.34 0.39 -1.58
N VAL A 66 6.46 -0.66 -2.39
CA VAL A 66 6.63 -2.05 -1.90
C VAL A 66 7.88 -2.16 -1.02
N ALA A 67 9.01 -1.61 -1.45
CA ALA A 67 10.24 -1.63 -0.67
C ALA A 67 10.11 -0.89 0.67
N ILE A 68 9.40 0.24 0.70
CA ILE A 68 9.13 1.01 1.93
C ILE A 68 8.23 0.19 2.87
N GLU A 69 7.20 -0.47 2.36
CA GLU A 69 6.32 -1.33 3.17
C GLU A 69 7.08 -2.49 3.81
N GLU A 70 7.94 -3.16 3.04
CA GLU A 70 8.81 -4.23 3.55
C GLU A 70 9.77 -3.72 4.63
N ALA A 71 10.39 -2.55 4.40
CA ALA A 71 11.28 -1.92 5.36
C ALA A 71 10.54 -1.53 6.65
N ALA A 72 9.35 -0.95 6.55
CA ALA A 72 8.52 -0.58 7.69
C ALA A 72 8.11 -1.81 8.52
N ALA A 73 7.75 -2.91 7.86
CA ALA A 73 7.44 -4.17 8.53
C ALA A 73 8.67 -4.73 9.27
N ALA A 74 9.86 -4.66 8.65
CA ALA A 74 11.10 -5.10 9.27
C ALA A 74 11.46 -4.26 10.52
N VAL A 75 11.34 -2.93 10.43
CA VAL A 75 11.57 -2.01 11.56
C VAL A 75 10.59 -2.30 12.69
N THR A 76 9.31 -2.46 12.39
CA THR A 76 8.28 -2.77 13.40
C THR A 76 8.58 -4.07 14.12
N LYS A 77 9.01 -5.11 13.40
CA LYS A 77 9.42 -6.39 13.98
C LYS A 77 10.64 -6.26 14.89
N ILE A 78 11.65 -5.51 14.46
CA ILE A 78 12.87 -5.24 15.26
C ILE A 78 12.50 -4.48 16.53
N TRP A 79 11.69 -3.44 16.41
CA TRP A 79 11.24 -2.63 17.53
C TRP A 79 10.45 -3.45 18.55
N GLY A 80 9.54 -4.31 18.10
CA GLY A 80 8.82 -5.24 18.98
C GLY A 80 9.75 -6.21 19.72
N ALA A 81 10.81 -6.70 19.05
CA ALA A 81 11.81 -7.56 19.68
C ALA A 81 12.66 -6.79 20.73
N ILE A 82 13.00 -5.53 20.46
CA ILE A 82 13.72 -4.66 21.41
C ILE A 82 12.87 -4.42 22.65
N GLN A 83 11.60 -4.03 22.48
CA GLN A 83 10.69 -3.80 23.59
C GLN A 83 10.51 -5.06 24.46
N ALA A 84 10.27 -6.22 23.83
CA ALA A 84 10.12 -7.48 24.57
C ALA A 84 11.40 -7.87 25.34
N ALA A 85 12.57 -7.60 24.76
CA ALA A 85 13.85 -7.84 25.43
C ALA A 85 14.08 -6.86 26.59
N GLU A 86 13.73 -5.58 26.41
CA GLU A 86 13.85 -4.56 27.45
C GLU A 86 12.92 -4.85 28.63
N GLU A 87 11.66 -5.20 28.36
CA GLU A 87 10.71 -5.62 29.37
C GLU A 87 11.24 -6.81 30.18
N PHE A 88 11.76 -7.84 29.49
CA PHE A 88 12.36 -8.97 30.18
C PHE A 88 13.58 -8.59 31.02
N ARG A 89 14.43 -7.65 30.55
CA ARG A 89 15.56 -7.14 31.35
C ARG A 89 15.08 -6.42 32.61
N LYS A 90 14.02 -5.60 32.52
CA LYS A 90 13.42 -4.94 33.69
C LYS A 90 12.83 -5.95 34.66
N ALA A 91 12.05 -6.91 34.16
CA ALA A 91 11.48 -8.00 34.94
C ALA A 91 12.55 -8.82 35.68
N LEU A 92 13.65 -9.14 35.00
CA LEU A 92 14.77 -9.87 35.61
C LEU A 92 15.45 -9.05 36.71
N ARG A 93 15.69 -7.75 36.51
CA ARG A 93 16.27 -6.87 37.53
C ARG A 93 15.39 -6.78 38.78
N TRP A 94 14.07 -6.64 38.59
CA TRP A 94 13.11 -6.67 39.70
C TRP A 94 13.13 -8.02 40.41
N ALA A 95 13.13 -9.13 39.66
CA ALA A 95 13.22 -10.45 40.27
C ALA A 95 14.53 -10.63 41.05
N GLU A 96 15.66 -10.11 40.57
CA GLU A 96 16.92 -10.14 41.30
C GLU A 96 16.87 -9.36 42.62
N ALA A 97 16.17 -8.22 42.63
CA ALA A 97 16.03 -7.36 43.80
C ALA A 97 15.06 -7.93 44.85
N VAL A 98 13.87 -8.38 44.44
CA VAL A 98 12.77 -8.71 45.38
C VAL A 98 12.28 -10.16 45.31
N ASN A 99 12.58 -10.91 44.24
CA ASN A 99 12.21 -12.32 44.07
C ASN A 99 13.41 -13.20 43.72
N ARG A 100 14.43 -13.13 44.59
CA ARG A 100 15.74 -13.75 44.41
C ARG A 100 15.69 -15.26 44.12
N PRO A 101 14.79 -16.07 44.71
CA PRO A 101 14.66 -17.49 44.35
C PRO A 101 14.28 -17.70 42.89
N LEU A 102 13.37 -16.89 42.34
CA LEU A 102 12.92 -17.01 40.95
C LEU A 102 14.04 -16.64 39.97
N ALA A 103 14.75 -15.53 40.23
CA ALA A 103 15.91 -15.13 39.46
C ALA A 103 17.05 -16.16 39.52
N ALA A 104 17.33 -16.71 40.71
CA ALA A 104 18.37 -17.73 40.90
C ALA A 104 18.10 -19.01 40.08
N ARG A 105 16.83 -19.45 40.00
CA ARG A 105 16.45 -20.60 39.15
C ARG A 105 16.72 -20.33 37.68
N TYR A 106 16.45 -19.12 37.19
CA TYR A 106 16.75 -18.72 35.82
C TYR A 106 18.26 -18.75 35.53
N HIS A 107 19.08 -18.12 36.37
CA HIS A 107 20.54 -18.02 36.19
C HIS A 107 21.28 -19.36 36.29
N ARG A 108 20.89 -20.20 37.25
CA ARG A 108 21.52 -21.50 37.49
C ARG A 108 21.20 -22.50 36.38
N THR A 109 20.05 -22.35 35.73
CA THR A 109 19.59 -23.33 34.75
C THR A 109 20.27 -23.16 33.38
N LYS A 110 21.11 -24.14 33.03
CA LYS A 110 21.78 -24.16 31.72
C LYS A 110 20.89 -24.71 30.59
N LYS A 111 19.99 -25.66 30.88
CA LYS A 111 19.07 -26.28 29.90
C LYS A 111 18.09 -25.25 29.30
N LYS A 112 18.14 -25.06 27.97
CA LYS A 112 17.36 -24.05 27.22
C LYS A 112 15.85 -24.08 27.50
N ARG A 113 15.21 -25.26 27.45
CA ARG A 113 13.76 -25.42 27.67
C ARG A 113 13.32 -24.93 29.05
N ILE A 114 14.12 -25.20 30.08
CA ILE A 114 13.81 -24.83 31.45
C ILE A 114 14.10 -23.34 31.68
N ARG A 115 15.18 -22.81 31.09
CA ARG A 115 15.46 -21.37 31.12
C ARG A 115 14.32 -20.56 30.50
N LYS A 116 13.78 -21.01 29.35
CA LYS A 116 12.58 -20.41 28.72
C LYS A 116 11.35 -20.46 29.63
N LYS A 117 11.11 -21.57 30.34
CA LYS A 117 10.03 -21.69 31.34
C LYS A 117 10.17 -20.61 32.42
N TYR A 118 11.36 -20.42 32.99
CA TYR A 118 11.57 -19.43 34.04
C TYR A 118 11.56 -17.98 33.51
N ALA A 119 12.02 -17.71 32.29
CA ALA A 119 11.88 -16.41 31.67
C ALA A 119 10.40 -15.98 31.57
N LYS A 120 9.53 -16.90 31.12
CA LYS A 120 8.07 -16.66 31.09
C LYS A 120 7.49 -16.41 32.48
N ARG A 121 7.91 -17.18 33.49
CA ARG A 121 7.47 -16.98 34.88
C ARG A 121 7.90 -15.64 35.44
N ILE A 122 9.13 -15.20 35.15
CA ILE A 122 9.64 -13.89 35.57
C ILE A 122 8.83 -12.76 34.93
N LEU A 123 8.51 -12.86 33.63
CA LEU A 123 7.65 -11.89 32.96
C LEU A 123 6.24 -11.84 33.53
N ALA A 124 5.61 -13.00 33.75
CA ALA A 124 4.26 -13.06 34.33
C ALA A 124 4.24 -12.42 35.73
N TRP A 125 5.17 -12.84 36.59
CA TRP A 125 5.36 -12.26 37.93
C TRP A 125 5.55 -10.73 37.88
N TYR A 126 6.40 -10.23 36.99
CA TYR A 126 6.64 -8.79 36.85
C TYR A 126 5.40 -8.01 36.42
N ARG A 127 4.57 -8.57 35.53
CA ARG A 127 3.34 -7.93 35.04
C ARG A 127 2.19 -7.98 36.03
N GLU A 128 2.15 -8.99 36.88
CA GLU A 128 1.04 -9.23 37.82
C GLU A 128 1.30 -8.64 39.20
N GLU A 129 2.56 -8.61 39.65
CA GLU A 129 2.92 -8.28 41.05
C GLU A 129 3.83 -7.04 41.19
N VAL A 130 4.37 -6.49 40.11
CA VAL A 130 5.32 -5.35 40.18
C VAL A 130 4.84 -4.11 39.41
N LEU A 131 4.35 -4.30 38.18
CA LEU A 131 3.66 -3.26 37.42
C LEU A 131 2.28 -2.97 38.00
#